data_AF-A0A2T5G4B5-F1
#
_entry.id   AF-A0A2T5G4B5-F1
#
_cell.length_a   1.000
_cell.length_b   1.000
_cell.length_c   1.000
_cell.angle_alpha   90.00
_cell.angle_beta   90.00
_cell.angle_gamma   90.00
#
_symmetry.space_group_name_H-M   'P 1'
#
loop_
_entity.id
_entity.type
_entity.pdbx_description
1 polymer ?
#
loop_
_entity_poly.entity_id
_entity_poly.type
_entity_poly.pdbx_seq_one_letter_code
_entity_poly.pdbx_strand_id
1 'polypeptide(L)'
;MPRVFVYGTLRRHEPNAFRLNEAVWLARQAWVSGRLYDTGCGYPALVLDVRSVRSSASSHTGRVYGELVEVSEKALAALDALEGYAEGRRDNHYDRVSVCVHTDTGETEAFAYVYPEERATGLKPIAFGDWKVYRHLPDPTKEASAGSATDRQADGSDTWLYFAYGSCMDDRRFETDGVRELFRDVVGRGVLRGHTLAFTRRSQADGMGRADIVETGAPHDVVEGKVYRIGRQALRYLYDREGVRGGAYRPTFVDLEIGGETVTDVITFTVVEKGPETPPPPHYAEEILRGARGFVSEKYYEFLLNKCRI
;
A
#
# COMPACT_ATOMS: atom_id res chain seq x y z
N MET A 1 12.86 22.47 4.93
CA MET A 1 13.47 21.21 4.50
C MET A 1 12.67 20.71 3.30
N PRO A 2 13.32 20.28 2.21
CA PRO A 2 12.62 19.78 1.02
C PRO A 2 11.81 18.52 1.30
N ARG A 3 10.63 18.43 0.66
CA ARG A 3 9.83 17.20 0.62
C ARG A 3 10.11 16.44 -0.66
N VAL A 4 10.18 15.12 -0.56
CA VAL A 4 10.44 14.23 -1.69
C VAL A 4 9.43 13.09 -1.67
N PHE A 5 8.78 12.85 -2.79
CA PHE A 5 7.96 11.66 -3.04
C PHE A 5 8.84 10.54 -3.60
N VAL A 6 8.90 9.43 -2.87
CA VAL A 6 9.71 8.25 -3.25
C VAL A 6 8.80 7.08 -3.58
N TYR A 7 8.97 6.49 -4.76
CA TYR A 7 8.05 5.48 -5.31
C TYR A 7 8.75 4.18 -5.74
N GLY A 8 10.08 4.13 -5.64
CA GLY A 8 10.90 3.03 -6.12
C GLY A 8 11.89 2.52 -5.08
N THR A 9 13.15 2.38 -5.47
CA THR A 9 14.22 1.80 -4.64
C THR A 9 14.53 2.58 -3.35
N LEU A 10 14.07 3.83 -3.25
CA LEU A 10 14.19 4.70 -2.08
C LEU A 10 13.07 4.50 -1.04
N ARG A 11 12.02 3.73 -1.34
CA ARG A 11 10.97 3.41 -0.37
C ARG A 11 11.54 2.64 0.82
N ARG A 12 10.84 2.65 1.95
CA ARG A 12 11.25 1.88 3.13
C ARG A 12 11.51 0.43 2.79
N HIS A 13 12.55 -0.13 3.41
CA HIS A 13 12.99 -1.52 3.26
C HIS A 13 13.41 -1.92 1.84
N GLU A 14 13.47 -0.96 0.90
CA GLU A 14 14.04 -1.16 -0.42
C GLU A 14 15.56 -0.91 -0.43
N PRO A 15 16.29 -1.38 -1.46
CA PRO A 15 17.76 -1.38 -1.45
C PRO A 15 18.45 -0.02 -1.24
N ASN A 16 17.81 1.10 -1.62
CA ASN A 16 18.37 2.45 -1.43
C ASN A 16 17.75 3.21 -0.25
N ALA A 17 16.89 2.58 0.55
CA ALA A 17 16.23 3.20 1.71
C ALA A 17 17.24 3.78 2.73
N PHE A 18 18.43 3.17 2.85
CA PHE A 18 19.48 3.61 3.76
C PHE A 18 19.95 5.06 3.51
N ARG A 19 19.71 5.60 2.32
CA ARG A 19 20.02 7.00 1.98
C ARG A 19 19.08 8.00 2.64
N LEU A 20 17.96 7.52 3.18
CA LEU A 20 16.93 8.30 3.87
C LEU A 20 16.91 8.02 5.39
N ASN A 21 17.99 7.47 5.95
CA ASN A 21 18.05 7.15 7.39
C ASN A 21 17.86 8.38 8.30
N GLU A 22 18.27 9.57 7.85
CA GLU A 22 18.08 10.84 8.55
C GLU A 22 16.81 11.59 8.13
N ALA A 23 16.00 11.02 7.22
CA ALA A 23 14.80 11.65 6.72
C ALA A 23 13.64 11.51 7.72
N VAL A 24 12.77 12.51 7.74
CA VAL A 24 11.49 12.44 8.45
C VAL A 24 10.44 11.90 7.49
N TRP A 25 9.81 10.79 7.84
CA TRP A 25 8.78 10.18 7.02
C TRP A 25 7.42 10.79 7.35
N LEU A 26 6.84 11.50 6.39
CA LEU A 26 5.61 12.27 6.57
C LEU A 26 4.36 11.43 6.27
N ALA A 27 4.42 10.53 5.29
CA ALA A 27 3.33 9.60 4.97
C ALA A 27 3.86 8.29 4.39
N ARG A 28 3.28 7.16 4.83
CA ARG A 28 3.55 5.81 4.32
C ARG A 28 2.68 5.46 3.13
N GLN A 29 1.51 6.08 3.03
CA GLN A 29 0.56 5.87 1.96
C GLN A 29 0.36 7.19 1.20
N ALA A 30 1.17 7.38 0.16
CA ALA A 30 1.11 8.55 -0.71
C ALA A 30 0.98 8.13 -2.17
N TRP A 31 0.45 9.02 -3.01
CA TRP A 31 0.42 8.80 -4.45
C TRP A 31 0.48 10.09 -5.26
N VAL A 32 0.88 9.94 -6.52
CA VAL A 32 0.88 10.99 -7.55
C VAL A 32 0.20 10.47 -8.81
N SER A 33 -0.30 11.36 -9.66
CA SER A 33 -0.88 10.96 -10.94
C SER A 33 0.20 10.63 -11.98
N GLY A 34 0.15 9.43 -12.54
CA GLY A 34 1.08 8.99 -13.58
C GLY A 34 1.07 7.49 -13.80
N ARG A 35 2.08 7.03 -14.54
CA ARG A 35 2.31 5.62 -14.88
C ARG A 35 3.70 5.19 -14.43
N LEU A 36 3.81 3.96 -13.97
CA LEU A 36 5.06 3.36 -13.51
C LEU A 36 5.51 2.27 -14.49
N TYR A 37 6.80 2.21 -14.77
CA TYR A 37 7.39 1.24 -15.68
C TYR A 37 8.61 0.55 -15.05
N ASP A 38 8.82 -0.70 -15.41
CA ASP A 38 10.03 -1.44 -15.09
C ASP A 38 11.09 -1.15 -16.15
N THR A 39 12.23 -0.62 -15.73
CA THR A 39 13.37 -0.31 -16.61
C THR A 39 14.16 -1.55 -17.01
N GLY A 40 13.91 -2.70 -16.37
CA GLY A 40 14.73 -3.91 -16.49
C GLY A 40 16.08 -3.82 -15.78
N CYS A 41 16.41 -2.67 -15.16
CA CYS A 41 17.69 -2.41 -14.50
C CYS A 41 17.60 -2.44 -12.97
N GLY A 42 16.48 -2.95 -12.42
CA GLY A 42 16.27 -3.05 -10.98
C GLY A 42 15.72 -1.79 -10.31
N TYR A 43 15.23 -0.82 -11.08
CA TYR A 43 14.60 0.40 -10.58
C TYR A 43 13.45 0.87 -11.49
N PRO A 44 12.42 1.56 -10.96
CA PRO A 44 11.26 1.95 -11.75
C PRO A 44 11.40 3.32 -12.40
N ALA A 45 10.66 3.54 -13.49
CA ALA A 45 10.50 4.82 -14.16
C ALA A 45 9.07 5.37 -13.96
N LEU A 46 8.94 6.54 -13.32
CA LEU A 46 7.68 7.28 -13.22
C LEU A 46 7.53 8.25 -14.39
N VAL A 47 6.44 8.13 -15.15
CA VAL A 47 6.04 9.13 -16.15
C VAL A 47 4.77 9.81 -15.64
N LEU A 48 4.79 11.14 -15.52
CA LEU A 48 3.63 11.91 -15.06
C LEU A 48 2.57 12.02 -16.14
N ASP A 49 1.30 12.05 -15.73
CA ASP A 49 0.20 12.34 -16.65
C ASP A 49 0.06 13.85 -16.88
N VAL A 50 0.53 14.32 -18.04
CA VAL A 50 0.61 15.76 -18.39
C VAL A 50 -0.75 16.48 -18.38
N ARG A 51 -1.87 15.75 -18.36
CA ARG A 51 -3.25 16.30 -18.32
C ARG A 51 -3.84 16.39 -16.90
N SER A 52 -3.23 15.78 -15.89
CA SER A 52 -3.80 15.67 -14.54
C SER A 52 -3.35 16.74 -13.56
N VAL A 53 -2.51 17.71 -13.97
CA VAL A 53 -2.17 18.89 -13.14
C VAL A 53 -3.43 19.70 -12.75
N ARG A 54 -4.58 19.46 -13.39
CA ARG A 54 -5.87 20.12 -13.08
C ARG A 54 -7.07 19.18 -13.02
N SER A 55 -6.91 17.86 -13.04
CA SER A 55 -8.05 16.94 -12.96
C SER A 55 -7.79 15.77 -12.02
N SER A 56 -8.65 15.67 -11.00
CA SER A 56 -8.87 14.48 -10.19
C SER A 56 -9.36 13.36 -11.12
N ALA A 57 -8.43 12.55 -11.64
CA ALA A 57 -8.75 11.43 -12.51
C ALA A 57 -9.13 10.22 -11.66
N SER A 58 -10.41 9.89 -11.71
CA SER A 58 -11.11 8.78 -11.04
C SER A 58 -10.76 7.38 -11.59
N SER A 59 -9.52 7.18 -12.04
CA SER A 59 -9.06 5.87 -12.54
C SER A 59 -7.84 5.38 -11.75
N HIS A 60 -7.98 4.22 -11.14
CA HIS A 60 -6.95 3.45 -10.44
C HIS A 60 -5.70 3.13 -11.30
N THR A 61 -5.83 3.26 -12.63
CA THR A 61 -4.78 3.03 -13.63
C THR A 61 -3.83 4.21 -13.83
N GLY A 62 -4.07 5.34 -13.15
CA GLY A 62 -3.28 6.57 -13.27
C GLY A 62 -2.66 7.05 -11.96
N ARG A 63 -2.50 6.17 -10.98
CA ARG A 63 -1.84 6.50 -9.70
C ARG A 63 -0.54 5.73 -9.58
N VAL A 64 0.51 6.41 -9.15
CA VAL A 64 1.76 5.81 -8.70
C VAL A 64 1.86 5.96 -7.20
N TYR A 65 2.02 4.84 -6.50
CA TYR A 65 2.06 4.77 -5.05
C TYR A 65 3.50 4.79 -4.54
N GLY A 66 3.67 5.50 -3.43
CA GLY A 66 4.95 5.71 -2.80
C GLY A 66 4.78 6.26 -1.39
N GLU A 67 5.83 6.90 -0.92
CA GLU A 67 5.94 7.46 0.42
C GLU A 67 6.40 8.91 0.32
N LEU A 68 6.04 9.73 1.30
CA LEU A 68 6.43 11.13 1.37
C LEU A 68 7.45 11.31 2.50
N VAL A 69 8.59 11.90 2.19
CA VAL A 69 9.66 12.18 3.15
C VAL A 69 10.05 13.64 3.13
N GLU A 70 10.57 14.12 4.25
CA GLU A 70 11.27 15.38 4.38
C GLU A 70 12.76 15.11 4.60
N VAL A 71 13.61 15.78 3.83
CA VAL A 71 15.06 15.56 3.79
C VAL A 71 15.81 16.87 4.01
N SER A 72 17.06 16.80 4.43
CA SER A 72 17.95 17.96 4.43
C SER A 72 18.38 18.32 3.00
N GLU A 73 18.83 19.55 2.77
CA GLU A 73 19.39 19.96 1.47
C GLU A 73 20.58 19.08 1.04
N LYS A 74 21.40 18.65 2.01
CA LYS A 74 22.52 17.72 1.77
C LYS A 74 22.01 16.36 1.29
N ALA A 75 20.96 15.84 1.92
CA ALA A 75 20.36 14.58 1.50
C ALA A 75 19.71 14.71 0.11
N LEU A 76 19.01 15.82 -0.16
CA LEU A 76 18.46 16.09 -1.49
C LEU A 76 19.56 16.13 -2.57
N ALA A 77 20.69 16.79 -2.32
CA ALA A 77 21.82 16.80 -3.25
C ALA A 77 22.42 15.40 -3.47
N ALA A 78 22.42 14.54 -2.44
CA ALA A 78 22.86 13.15 -2.58
C ALA A 78 21.87 12.31 -3.41
N LEU A 79 20.57 12.58 -3.31
CA LEU A 79 19.55 11.98 -4.18
C LEU A 79 19.71 12.46 -5.62
N ASP A 80 19.98 13.75 -5.84
CA ASP A 80 20.25 14.28 -7.19
C ASP A 80 21.40 13.54 -7.87
N ALA A 81 22.50 13.33 -7.14
CA ALA A 81 23.64 12.57 -7.64
C ALA A 81 23.30 11.10 -7.95
N LEU A 82 22.49 10.45 -7.09
CA LEU A 82 22.04 9.06 -7.29
C LEU A 82 21.16 8.93 -8.54
N GLU A 83 20.18 9.81 -8.68
CA GLU A 83 19.17 9.79 -9.74
C GLU A 83 19.71 10.39 -11.05
N GLY A 84 21.00 10.75 -11.08
CA GLY A 84 21.67 11.31 -12.23
C GLY A 84 21.06 12.63 -12.68
N TYR A 85 20.64 13.47 -11.74
CA TYR A 85 20.04 14.78 -11.96
C TYR A 85 21.05 15.91 -11.72
N ALA A 86 21.02 16.93 -12.59
CA ALA A 86 21.63 18.23 -12.36
C ALA A 86 20.73 19.34 -12.92
N GLU A 87 20.55 20.42 -12.15
CA GLU A 87 19.73 21.55 -12.56
C GLU A 87 20.25 22.17 -13.87
N GLY A 88 19.33 22.44 -14.81
CA GLY A 88 19.66 23.01 -16.14
C GLY A 88 20.32 22.05 -17.13
N ARG A 89 20.64 20.80 -16.73
CA ARG A 89 21.17 19.78 -17.65
C ARG A 89 20.05 19.22 -18.51
N ARG A 90 20.30 19.10 -19.82
CA ARG A 90 19.33 18.56 -20.79
C ARG A 90 19.22 17.03 -20.74
N ASP A 91 20.33 16.36 -20.49
CA ASP A 91 20.42 14.89 -20.55
C ASP A 91 20.47 14.30 -19.13
N ASN A 92 19.45 14.58 -18.33
CA ASN A 92 19.30 13.97 -17.00
C ASN A 92 18.90 12.49 -17.10
N HIS A 93 19.32 11.68 -16.13
CA HIS A 93 18.81 10.30 -16.06
C HIS A 93 17.34 10.31 -15.62
N TYR A 94 17.06 11.03 -14.53
CA TYR A 94 15.72 11.49 -14.13
C TYR A 94 15.68 13.01 -13.98
N ASP A 95 14.53 13.61 -14.30
CA ASP A 95 14.29 15.02 -14.01
C ASP A 95 13.65 15.17 -12.63
N ARG A 96 14.17 16.09 -11.81
CA ARG A 96 13.51 16.47 -10.56
C ARG A 96 12.49 17.57 -10.83
N VAL A 97 11.22 17.29 -10.54
CA VAL A 97 10.10 18.21 -10.75
C VAL A 97 9.25 18.33 -9.49
N SER A 98 8.53 19.45 -9.33
CA SER A 98 7.50 19.59 -8.30
C SER A 98 6.23 18.88 -8.72
N VAL A 99 5.64 18.11 -7.82
CA VAL A 99 4.39 17.37 -8.04
C VAL A 99 3.44 17.54 -6.84
N CYS A 100 2.15 17.53 -7.12
CA CYS A 100 1.12 17.39 -6.09
C CYS A 100 1.05 15.93 -5.63
N VAL A 101 1.36 15.72 -4.35
CA VAL A 101 1.31 14.41 -3.67
C VAL A 101 0.04 14.35 -2.84
N HIS A 102 -0.72 13.28 -2.99
CA HIS A 102 -1.93 13.02 -2.23
C HIS A 102 -1.65 12.00 -1.13
N THR A 103 -2.08 12.32 0.10
CA THR A 103 -2.00 11.45 1.28
C THR A 103 -3.37 11.38 1.97
N ASP A 104 -3.54 10.46 2.92
CA ASP A 104 -4.75 10.39 3.73
C ASP A 104 -4.98 11.63 4.62
N THR A 105 -3.91 12.39 4.91
CA THR A 105 -3.94 13.63 5.71
C THR A 105 -4.07 14.90 4.87
N GLY A 106 -4.13 14.78 3.55
CA GLY A 106 -4.25 15.89 2.61
C GLY A 106 -3.21 15.90 1.51
N GLU A 107 -3.21 16.98 0.73
CA GLU A 107 -2.38 17.17 -0.45
C GLU A 107 -1.23 18.12 -0.17
N THR A 108 -0.06 17.88 -0.78
CA THR A 108 1.09 18.77 -0.64
C THR A 108 2.02 18.71 -1.84
N GLU A 109 2.72 19.81 -2.12
CA GLU A 109 3.78 19.84 -3.12
C GLU A 109 5.06 19.18 -2.58
N ALA A 110 5.68 18.36 -3.41
CA ALA A 110 6.97 17.73 -3.13
C ALA A 110 7.76 17.53 -4.43
N PHE A 111 9.07 17.33 -4.30
CA PHE A 111 9.89 16.90 -5.43
C PHE A 111 9.66 15.42 -5.74
N ALA A 112 9.65 15.07 -7.02
CA ALA A 112 9.76 13.70 -7.49
C ALA A 112 10.79 13.64 -8.62
N TYR A 113 11.54 12.53 -8.68
CA TYR A 113 12.38 12.21 -9.82
C TYR A 113 11.52 11.50 -10.87
N VAL A 114 11.39 12.07 -12.05
CA VAL A 114 10.51 11.56 -13.12
C VAL A 114 11.34 11.18 -14.34
N TYR A 115 10.88 10.16 -15.05
CA TYR A 115 11.54 9.65 -16.22
C TYR A 115 10.97 10.34 -17.47
N PRO A 116 11.82 10.83 -18.39
CA PRO A 116 11.34 11.45 -19.63
C PRO A 116 10.44 10.48 -20.42
N GLU A 117 9.25 10.93 -20.82
CA GLU A 117 8.24 10.09 -21.48
C GLU A 117 8.78 9.42 -22.75
N GLU A 118 9.56 10.16 -23.55
CA GLU A 118 10.20 9.66 -24.77
C GLU A 118 11.08 8.42 -24.50
N ARG A 119 11.78 8.42 -23.36
CA ARG A 119 12.67 7.32 -22.92
C ARG A 119 11.91 6.16 -22.28
N ALA A 120 10.66 6.36 -21.87
CA ALA A 120 9.81 5.29 -21.35
C ALA A 120 9.20 4.42 -22.46
N THR A 121 9.31 4.84 -23.73
CA THR A 121 8.81 4.09 -24.89
C THR A 121 9.37 2.67 -24.91
N GLY A 122 8.49 1.67 -24.92
CA GLY A 122 8.86 0.25 -24.96
C GLY A 122 9.21 -0.38 -23.60
N LEU A 123 9.24 0.41 -22.51
CA LEU A 123 9.37 -0.16 -21.17
C LEU A 123 8.11 -0.92 -20.77
N LYS A 124 8.30 -1.92 -19.90
CA LYS A 124 7.20 -2.76 -19.42
C LYS A 124 6.40 -1.98 -18.37
N PRO A 125 5.08 -1.75 -18.57
CA PRO A 125 4.26 -1.09 -17.56
C PRO A 125 4.12 -1.96 -16.31
N ILE A 126 4.15 -1.30 -15.16
CA ILE A 126 3.90 -1.93 -13.85
C ILE A 126 2.42 -1.78 -13.52
N ALA A 127 1.74 -2.92 -13.37
CA ALA A 127 0.34 -2.95 -12.99
C ALA A 127 0.14 -2.36 -11.58
N PHE A 128 -1.01 -1.70 -11.38
CA PHE A 128 -1.42 -1.09 -10.10
C PHE A 128 -0.50 0.02 -9.55
N GLY A 129 0.54 0.43 -10.28
CA GLY A 129 1.33 1.61 -9.99
C GLY A 129 2.15 1.56 -8.71
N ASP A 130 2.44 0.37 -8.16
CA ASP A 130 3.21 0.22 -6.92
C ASP A 130 4.44 -0.66 -7.18
N TRP A 131 5.63 -0.05 -7.15
CA TRP A 131 6.91 -0.76 -7.34
C TRP A 131 7.11 -1.89 -6.34
N LYS A 132 6.79 -1.65 -5.07
CA LYS A 132 7.06 -2.58 -4.00
C LYS A 132 6.17 -3.81 -4.14
N VAL A 133 4.89 -3.60 -4.45
CA VAL A 133 3.96 -4.70 -4.78
C VAL A 133 4.45 -5.46 -6.00
N TYR A 134 4.86 -4.78 -7.06
CA TYR A 134 5.38 -5.41 -8.28
C TYR A 134 6.63 -6.27 -8.05
N ARG A 135 7.48 -5.87 -7.11
CA ARG A 135 8.74 -6.57 -6.81
C ARG A 135 8.57 -7.76 -5.88
N HIS A 136 7.68 -7.65 -4.90
CA HIS A 136 7.62 -8.61 -3.79
C HIS A 136 6.39 -9.51 -3.79
N LEU A 137 5.36 -9.18 -4.59
CA LEU A 137 4.17 -10.01 -4.73
C LEU A 137 4.10 -10.62 -6.13
N PRO A 138 3.70 -11.90 -6.23
CA PRO A 138 3.46 -12.53 -7.53
C PRO A 138 2.33 -11.79 -8.26
N ASP A 139 2.48 -11.68 -9.58
CA ASP A 139 1.44 -11.09 -10.43
C ASP A 139 0.14 -11.94 -10.31
N PRO A 140 -0.96 -11.36 -9.79
CA PRO A 140 -2.22 -12.08 -9.58
C PRO A 140 -2.90 -12.47 -10.91
N THR A 141 -2.43 -11.91 -12.04
CA THR A 141 -2.96 -12.20 -13.37
C THR A 141 -2.27 -13.37 -14.05
N LYS A 142 -1.12 -13.80 -13.54
CA LYS A 142 -0.34 -14.90 -14.13
C LYS A 142 -0.56 -16.19 -13.35
N GLU A 143 -0.78 -17.27 -14.09
CA GLU A 143 -0.72 -18.60 -13.51
C GLU A 143 0.67 -18.86 -12.92
N ALA A 144 0.74 -19.72 -11.90
CA ALA A 144 2.00 -20.15 -11.34
C ALA A 144 2.73 -20.99 -12.39
N SER A 145 3.67 -20.39 -13.11
CA SER A 145 4.65 -21.17 -13.85
C SER A 145 5.55 -21.85 -12.83
N ALA A 146 5.53 -23.18 -12.81
CA ALA A 146 6.39 -23.96 -11.92
C ALA A 146 7.86 -23.52 -12.11
N GLY A 147 8.43 -22.85 -11.11
CA GLY A 147 9.86 -22.53 -11.06
C GLY A 147 10.30 -21.15 -11.55
N SER A 148 9.42 -20.13 -11.66
CA SER A 148 9.92 -18.76 -11.87
C SER A 148 10.56 -18.22 -10.60
N ALA A 149 11.85 -17.85 -10.66
CA ALA A 149 12.57 -17.22 -9.56
C ALA A 149 11.96 -15.87 -9.11
N THR A 150 11.07 -15.27 -9.92
CA THR A 150 10.35 -14.03 -9.59
C THR A 150 9.15 -14.24 -8.66
N ASP A 151 8.78 -15.49 -8.37
CA ASP A 151 7.57 -15.81 -7.62
C ASP A 151 7.83 -16.09 -6.13
N ARG A 152 9.11 -16.10 -5.74
CA ARG A 152 9.57 -16.30 -4.36
C ARG A 152 9.98 -14.98 -3.74
N GLN A 153 9.83 -14.88 -2.43
CA GLN A 153 10.46 -13.81 -1.68
C GLN A 153 11.99 -13.87 -1.80
N ALA A 154 12.67 -12.78 -1.45
CA ALA A 154 14.13 -12.67 -1.50
C ALA A 154 14.84 -13.75 -0.64
N ASP A 155 14.19 -14.23 0.41
CA ASP A 155 14.67 -15.32 1.28
C ASP A 155 14.36 -16.73 0.74
N GLY A 156 13.74 -16.83 -0.43
CA GLY A 156 13.35 -18.09 -1.06
C GLY A 156 12.04 -18.69 -0.56
N SER A 157 11.31 -18.00 0.33
CA SER A 157 9.99 -18.44 0.81
C SER A 157 8.86 -18.13 -0.17
N ASP A 158 7.82 -18.97 -0.15
CA ASP A 158 6.59 -18.82 -0.96
C ASP A 158 5.38 -18.42 -0.09
N THR A 159 5.65 -17.83 1.08
CA THR A 159 4.63 -17.45 2.07
C THR A 159 4.82 -16.01 2.52
N TRP A 160 3.75 -15.25 2.67
CA TRP A 160 3.76 -13.87 3.15
C TRP A 160 2.96 -13.73 4.43
N LEU A 161 3.16 -12.62 5.14
CA LEU A 161 2.26 -12.22 6.21
C LEU A 161 1.16 -11.30 5.66
N TYR A 162 -0.08 -11.55 6.08
CA TYR A 162 -1.25 -10.76 5.71
C TYR A 162 -1.97 -10.25 6.96
N PHE A 163 -2.16 -8.94 7.02
CA PHE A 163 -2.88 -8.26 8.08
C PHE A 163 -4.34 -7.99 7.69
N ALA A 164 -5.25 -8.64 8.41
CA ALA A 164 -6.68 -8.39 8.31
C ALA A 164 -7.15 -7.51 9.48
N TYR A 165 -7.80 -6.40 9.15
CA TYR A 165 -8.38 -5.46 10.12
C TYR A 165 -9.90 -5.31 9.97
N GLY A 166 -10.51 -6.00 9.00
CA GLY A 166 -11.94 -5.97 8.69
C GLY A 166 -12.57 -7.37 8.66
N SER A 167 -13.51 -7.61 7.74
CA SER A 167 -14.22 -8.91 7.64
C SER A 167 -13.32 -10.12 7.43
N CYS A 168 -12.11 -9.94 6.89
CA CYS A 168 -11.11 -11.02 6.74
C CYS A 168 -10.54 -11.49 8.09
N MET A 169 -10.90 -10.86 9.21
CA MET A 169 -10.66 -11.42 10.54
C MET A 169 -11.59 -12.59 10.86
N ASP A 170 -12.65 -12.82 10.08
CA ASP A 170 -13.64 -13.86 10.33
C ASP A 170 -13.59 -15.03 9.35
N ASP A 171 -13.74 -16.24 9.87
CA ASP A 171 -13.61 -17.48 9.10
C ASP A 171 -14.83 -17.80 8.23
N ARG A 172 -16.03 -17.28 8.52
CA ARG A 172 -17.26 -17.77 7.87
C ARG A 172 -17.27 -17.60 6.35
N ARG A 173 -16.72 -16.48 5.87
CA ARG A 173 -16.60 -16.26 4.42
C ARG A 173 -15.53 -17.15 3.81
N PHE A 174 -14.42 -17.39 4.50
CA PHE A 174 -13.42 -18.36 4.04
C PHE A 174 -13.97 -19.79 3.99
N GLU A 175 -14.82 -20.17 4.95
CA GLU A 175 -15.54 -21.45 4.95
C GLU A 175 -16.51 -21.55 3.77
N THR A 176 -17.34 -20.52 3.58
CA THR A 176 -18.35 -20.47 2.50
C THR A 176 -17.70 -20.54 1.12
N ASP A 177 -16.57 -19.86 0.95
CA ASP A 177 -15.80 -19.86 -0.30
C ASP A 177 -14.89 -21.09 -0.45
N GLY A 178 -14.86 -22.00 0.54
CA GLY A 178 -14.06 -23.23 0.50
C GLY A 178 -12.54 -23.02 0.63
N VAL A 179 -12.11 -21.86 1.13
CA VAL A 179 -10.70 -21.45 1.23
C VAL A 179 -10.17 -21.39 2.67
N ARG A 180 -10.95 -21.82 3.67
CA ARG A 180 -10.55 -21.79 5.10
C ARG A 180 -9.15 -22.34 5.35
N GLU A 181 -8.80 -23.45 4.69
CA GLU A 181 -7.49 -24.10 4.83
C GLU A 181 -6.31 -23.15 4.55
N LEU A 182 -6.52 -22.18 3.66
CA LEU A 182 -5.51 -21.20 3.25
C LEU A 182 -5.23 -20.13 4.32
N PHE A 183 -6.06 -20.05 5.37
CA PHE A 183 -6.02 -19.02 6.42
C PHE A 183 -5.94 -19.62 7.84
N ARG A 184 -5.58 -20.91 7.97
CA ARG A 184 -5.47 -21.58 9.28
C ARG A 184 -4.26 -21.15 10.11
N ASP A 185 -3.18 -20.73 9.46
CA ASP A 185 -1.94 -20.32 10.12
C ASP A 185 -2.04 -18.86 10.59
N VAL A 186 -2.63 -18.67 11.77
CA VAL A 186 -2.72 -17.37 12.43
C VAL A 186 -1.48 -17.12 13.26
N VAL A 187 -0.69 -16.13 12.87
CA VAL A 187 0.55 -15.74 13.55
C VAL A 187 0.26 -15.05 14.87
N GLY A 188 -0.80 -14.23 14.91
CA GLY A 188 -1.24 -13.56 16.14
C GLY A 188 -1.92 -12.23 15.87
N ARG A 189 -1.96 -11.39 16.90
CA ARG A 189 -2.47 -10.02 16.84
C ARG A 189 -1.38 -9.09 16.32
N GLY A 190 -1.68 -8.37 15.24
CA GLY A 190 -0.88 -7.26 14.75
C GLY A 190 -1.42 -5.92 15.24
N VAL A 191 -0.53 -5.00 15.56
CA VAL A 191 -0.85 -3.61 15.92
C VAL A 191 -0.20 -2.68 14.90
N LEU A 192 -1.02 -2.03 14.09
CA LEU A 192 -0.62 -0.99 13.15
C LEU A 192 -0.75 0.37 13.81
N ARG A 193 0.36 1.10 13.98
CA ARG A 193 0.38 2.43 14.60
C ARG A 193 0.25 3.54 13.56
N GLY A 194 -0.21 4.71 13.97
CA GLY A 194 -0.37 5.86 13.06
C GLY A 194 -1.58 5.77 12.14
N HIS A 195 -2.48 4.83 12.40
CA HIS A 195 -3.64 4.54 11.55
C HIS A 195 -4.90 4.39 12.40
N THR A 196 -6.05 4.70 11.79
CA THR A 196 -7.35 4.43 12.36
C THR A 196 -8.21 3.59 11.41
N LEU A 197 -9.12 2.81 11.97
CA LEU A 197 -10.14 2.11 11.20
C LEU A 197 -11.21 3.11 10.80
N ALA A 198 -11.58 3.13 9.52
CA ALA A 198 -12.71 3.89 9.02
C ALA A 198 -13.50 3.10 7.97
N PHE A 199 -14.72 3.51 7.68
CA PHE A 199 -15.56 2.90 6.64
C PHE A 199 -15.66 3.80 5.40
N THR A 200 -14.52 4.02 4.73
CA THR A 200 -14.36 4.98 3.62
C THR A 200 -14.74 4.41 2.25
N ARG A 201 -14.79 3.08 2.09
CA ARG A 201 -15.25 2.47 0.83
C ARG A 201 -16.77 2.36 0.82
N ARG A 202 -17.40 3.21 0.02
CA ARG A 202 -18.82 3.05 -0.30
C ARG A 202 -19.03 1.89 -1.29
N SER A 203 -19.69 0.85 -0.84
CA SER A 203 -20.07 -0.27 -1.69
C SER A 203 -21.14 0.16 -2.70
N GLN A 204 -20.96 -0.20 -3.97
CA GLN A 204 -21.93 0.10 -5.03
C GLN A 204 -23.21 -0.75 -4.93
N ALA A 205 -23.15 -1.88 -4.21
CA ALA A 205 -24.27 -2.81 -4.11
C ALA A 205 -25.34 -2.37 -3.10
N ASP A 206 -24.91 -1.76 -1.98
CA ASP A 206 -25.79 -1.39 -0.86
C ASP A 206 -25.60 0.07 -0.40
N GLY A 207 -24.64 0.81 -0.97
CA GLY A 207 -24.35 2.19 -0.60
C GLY A 207 -23.70 2.36 0.78
N MET A 208 -23.41 1.26 1.48
CA MET A 208 -22.88 1.25 2.85
C MET A 208 -21.35 1.11 2.86
N GLY A 209 -20.74 1.48 3.99
CA GLY A 209 -19.29 1.51 4.12
C GLY A 209 -18.67 0.13 4.21
N ARG A 210 -17.40 0.02 3.82
CA ARG A 210 -16.52 -1.13 4.07
C ARG A 210 -15.21 -0.63 4.67
N ALA A 211 -14.60 -1.51 5.47
CA ALA A 211 -13.48 -1.18 6.32
C ALA A 211 -12.26 -0.73 5.50
N ASP A 212 -11.57 0.28 5.98
CA ASP A 212 -10.32 0.84 5.48
C ASP A 212 -9.41 1.16 6.67
N ILE A 213 -8.11 1.22 6.39
CA ILE A 213 -7.14 1.84 7.28
C ILE A 213 -6.82 3.23 6.73
N VAL A 214 -6.94 4.25 7.57
CA VAL A 214 -6.63 5.64 7.22
C VAL A 214 -5.40 6.07 8.00
N GLU A 215 -4.35 6.49 7.30
CA GLU A 215 -3.15 7.02 7.94
C GLU A 215 -3.46 8.39 8.55
N THR A 216 -3.22 8.53 9.86
CA THR A 216 -3.52 9.77 10.60
C THR A 216 -2.27 10.56 10.96
N GLY A 217 -1.10 9.93 10.88
CA GLY A 217 0.18 10.49 11.37
C GLY A 217 0.28 10.56 12.90
N ALA A 218 -0.79 10.23 13.63
CA ALA A 218 -0.82 10.28 15.08
C ALA A 218 -0.35 8.92 15.66
N PRO A 219 0.80 8.84 16.35
CA PRO A 219 1.39 7.57 16.77
C PRO A 219 0.57 6.80 17.81
N HIS A 220 -0.40 7.46 18.44
CA HIS A 220 -1.34 6.87 19.40
C HIS A 220 -2.56 6.25 18.74
N ASP A 221 -2.86 6.60 17.48
CA ASP A 221 -3.89 5.93 16.72
C ASP A 221 -3.37 4.54 16.32
N VAL A 222 -4.20 3.54 16.58
CA VAL A 222 -3.85 2.15 16.31
C VAL A 222 -4.98 1.44 15.60
N VAL A 223 -4.61 0.50 14.73
CA VAL A 223 -5.50 -0.53 14.20
C VAL A 223 -4.96 -1.87 14.66
N GLU A 224 -5.77 -2.62 15.39
CA GLU A 224 -5.45 -4.01 15.74
C GLU A 224 -6.19 -4.96 14.80
N GLY A 225 -5.57 -6.09 14.51
CA GLY A 225 -6.14 -7.08 13.60
C GLY A 225 -5.44 -8.43 13.69
N LYS A 226 -5.90 -9.37 12.87
CA LYS A 226 -5.31 -10.71 12.76
C LYS A 226 -4.22 -10.72 11.70
N VAL A 227 -3.09 -11.34 12.03
CA VAL A 227 -2.01 -11.60 11.07
C VAL A 227 -2.02 -13.08 10.72
N TYR A 228 -2.16 -13.36 9.43
CA TYR A 228 -2.10 -14.70 8.86
C TYR A 228 -0.78 -14.90 8.14
N ARG A 229 -0.25 -16.12 8.15
CA ARG A 229 0.76 -16.55 7.19
C ARG A 229 0.04 -17.21 6.01
N ILE A 230 0.27 -16.68 4.83
CA ILE A 230 -0.50 -17.02 3.64
C ILE A 230 0.42 -17.44 2.50
N GLY A 231 -0.01 -18.44 1.72
CA GLY A 231 0.65 -18.83 0.47
C GLY A 231 0.07 -18.11 -0.75
N ARG A 232 0.60 -18.41 -1.94
CA ARG A 232 0.18 -17.79 -3.20
C ARG A 232 -1.31 -17.95 -3.53
N GLN A 233 -1.89 -19.11 -3.23
CA GLN A 233 -3.33 -19.35 -3.49
C GLN A 233 -4.21 -18.43 -2.66
N ALA A 234 -3.87 -18.23 -1.39
CA ALA A 234 -4.56 -17.30 -0.49
C ALA A 234 -4.44 -15.86 -0.99
N LEU A 235 -3.24 -15.45 -1.40
CA LEU A 235 -3.00 -14.11 -1.93
C LEU A 235 -3.84 -13.85 -3.19
N ARG A 236 -3.91 -14.81 -4.12
CA ARG A 236 -4.77 -14.71 -5.31
C ARG A 236 -6.25 -14.54 -4.93
N TYR A 237 -6.74 -15.35 -3.99
CA TYR A 237 -8.10 -15.21 -3.46
C TYR A 237 -8.35 -13.81 -2.88
N LEU A 238 -7.39 -13.25 -2.12
CA LEU A 238 -7.51 -11.91 -1.55
C LEU A 238 -7.58 -10.83 -2.63
N TYR A 239 -6.79 -10.91 -3.70
CA TYR A 239 -6.87 -9.94 -4.80
C TYR A 239 -8.25 -9.89 -5.46
N ASP A 240 -8.90 -11.05 -5.61
CA ASP A 240 -10.24 -11.14 -6.16
C ASP A 240 -11.30 -10.65 -5.15
N ARG A 241 -11.20 -11.09 -3.88
CA ARG A 241 -12.11 -10.69 -2.79
C ARG A 241 -12.09 -9.18 -2.53
N GLU A 242 -10.91 -8.57 -2.54
CA GLU A 242 -10.70 -7.14 -2.31
C GLU A 242 -10.94 -6.31 -3.59
N GLY A 243 -11.27 -6.95 -4.72
CA GLY A 243 -11.63 -6.27 -5.95
C GLY A 243 -10.50 -5.41 -6.51
N VAL A 244 -9.25 -5.86 -6.39
CA VAL A 244 -8.05 -5.09 -6.78
C VAL A 244 -8.08 -4.69 -8.25
N ARG A 245 -8.53 -5.60 -9.12
CA ARG A 245 -8.69 -5.33 -10.57
C ARG A 245 -9.76 -4.27 -10.86
N GLY A 246 -10.79 -4.21 -10.02
CA GLY A 246 -11.83 -3.19 -10.08
C GLY A 246 -11.46 -1.89 -9.37
N GLY A 247 -10.27 -1.82 -8.76
CA GLY A 247 -9.80 -0.66 -8.02
C GLY A 247 -10.36 -0.52 -6.60
N ALA A 248 -11.18 -1.45 -6.13
CA ALA A 248 -11.91 -1.25 -4.88
C ALA A 248 -10.97 -1.08 -3.66
N TYR A 249 -9.91 -1.89 -3.64
CA TYR A 249 -8.77 -1.77 -2.76
C TYR A 249 -7.49 -1.95 -3.58
N ARG A 250 -6.36 -1.49 -3.04
CA ARG A 250 -5.03 -1.86 -3.52
C ARG A 250 -4.28 -2.66 -2.45
N PRO A 251 -3.44 -3.63 -2.86
CA PRO A 251 -2.43 -4.18 -1.97
C PRO A 251 -1.45 -3.07 -1.57
N THR A 252 -0.96 -3.15 -0.33
CA THR A 252 0.14 -2.32 0.17
C THR A 252 0.89 -3.06 1.26
N PHE A 253 1.99 -2.49 1.72
CA PHE A 253 2.80 -3.02 2.81
C PHE A 253 2.73 -2.09 4.03
N VAL A 254 2.71 -2.69 5.21
CA VAL A 254 2.73 -1.99 6.49
C VAL A 254 3.71 -2.66 7.46
N ASP A 255 4.27 -1.86 8.36
CA ASP A 255 5.04 -2.34 9.50
C ASP A 255 4.09 -2.52 10.69
N LEU A 256 4.16 -3.68 11.36
CA LEU A 256 3.30 -4.04 12.50
C LEU A 256 4.12 -4.34 13.75
N GLU A 257 3.52 -4.15 14.91
CA GLU A 257 3.98 -4.77 16.14
C GLU A 257 3.23 -6.09 16.36
N ILE A 258 3.95 -7.21 16.46
CA ILE A 258 3.41 -8.55 16.71
C ILE A 258 4.19 -9.16 17.88
N GLY A 259 3.51 -9.45 18.99
CA GLY A 259 4.18 -10.02 20.17
C GLY A 259 5.26 -9.14 20.79
N GLY A 260 5.22 -7.82 20.56
CA GLY A 260 6.23 -6.87 21.02
C GLY A 260 7.42 -6.68 20.07
N GLU A 261 7.47 -7.43 18.97
CA GLU A 261 8.48 -7.25 17.92
C GLU A 261 7.92 -6.49 16.73
N THR A 262 8.77 -5.68 16.09
CA THR A 262 8.43 -5.02 14.83
C THR A 262 8.62 -6.00 13.68
N VAL A 263 7.54 -6.23 12.92
CA VAL A 263 7.52 -7.04 11.71
C VAL A 263 7.23 -6.13 10.53
N THR A 264 8.18 -6.02 9.63
CA THR A 264 8.13 -5.12 8.48
C THR A 264 7.49 -5.79 7.26
N ASP A 265 6.96 -4.99 6.34
CA ASP A 265 6.45 -5.46 5.05
C ASP A 265 5.38 -6.55 5.13
N VAL A 266 4.43 -6.37 6.04
CA VAL A 266 3.22 -7.17 6.11
C VAL A 266 2.22 -6.69 5.06
N ILE A 267 1.68 -7.62 4.26
CA ILE A 267 0.68 -7.30 3.24
C ILE A 267 -0.61 -6.86 3.94
N THR A 268 -1.20 -5.79 3.43
CA THR A 268 -2.59 -5.42 3.73
C THR A 268 -3.25 -4.86 2.47
N PHE A 269 -4.54 -4.57 2.55
CA PHE A 269 -5.28 -3.89 1.50
C PHE A 269 -5.79 -2.57 2.05
N THR A 270 -5.82 -1.51 1.25
CA THR A 270 -6.41 -0.22 1.62
C THR A 270 -7.22 0.33 0.47
N VAL A 271 -8.26 1.09 0.78
CA VAL A 271 -9.19 1.65 -0.21
C VAL A 271 -8.44 2.63 -1.11
N VAL A 272 -8.66 2.54 -2.42
CA VAL A 272 -8.03 3.48 -3.36
C VAL A 272 -8.77 4.80 -3.39
N GLU A 273 -10.09 4.77 -3.60
CA GLU A 273 -10.94 5.95 -3.60
C GLU A 273 -11.68 6.06 -2.27
N LYS A 274 -11.05 6.76 -1.32
CA LYS A 274 -11.59 6.97 0.03
C LYS A 274 -12.70 8.01 -0.03
N GLY A 275 -13.92 7.60 0.28
CA GLY A 275 -15.07 8.47 0.42
C GLY A 275 -15.30 8.90 1.87
N PRO A 276 -16.30 9.77 2.11
CA PRO A 276 -16.79 10.07 3.46
C PRO A 276 -17.20 8.78 4.16
N GLU A 277 -16.90 8.69 5.45
CA GLU A 277 -17.24 7.52 6.24
C GLU A 277 -18.76 7.30 6.27
N THR A 278 -19.19 6.06 5.99
CA THR A 278 -20.58 5.62 6.17
C THR A 278 -20.65 4.33 6.99
N PRO A 279 -21.71 4.12 7.78
CA PRO A 279 -21.83 2.90 8.57
C PRO A 279 -21.74 1.63 7.70
N PRO A 280 -21.14 0.55 8.23
CA PRO A 280 -21.19 -0.76 7.60
C PRO A 280 -22.60 -1.37 7.68
N PRO A 281 -22.98 -2.29 6.78
CA PRO A 281 -24.21 -3.05 6.95
C PRO A 281 -24.10 -4.01 8.16
N PRO A 282 -25.21 -4.31 8.87
CA PRO A 282 -25.18 -5.11 10.11
C PRO A 282 -24.47 -6.47 9.97
N HIS A 283 -24.72 -7.21 8.89
CA HIS A 283 -24.06 -8.50 8.65
C HIS A 283 -22.53 -8.37 8.51
N TYR A 284 -22.05 -7.29 7.90
CA TYR A 284 -20.61 -7.03 7.74
C TYR A 284 -19.98 -6.58 9.06
N ALA A 285 -20.69 -5.77 9.86
CA ALA A 285 -20.29 -5.43 11.21
C ALA A 285 -20.16 -6.69 12.10
N GLU A 286 -21.12 -7.63 11.99
CA GLU A 286 -21.05 -8.90 12.69
C GLU A 286 -19.84 -9.75 12.29
N GLU A 287 -19.45 -9.75 11.01
CA GLU A 287 -18.20 -10.39 10.57
C GLU A 287 -16.99 -9.77 11.25
N ILE A 288 -16.86 -8.43 11.24
CA ILE A 288 -15.75 -7.73 11.89
C ILE A 288 -15.69 -8.08 13.39
N LEU A 289 -16.81 -7.94 14.10
CA LEU A 289 -16.89 -8.16 15.54
C LEU A 289 -16.64 -9.62 15.90
N ARG A 290 -17.21 -10.58 15.16
CA ARG A 290 -16.96 -12.01 15.40
C ARG A 290 -15.50 -12.37 15.15
N GLY A 291 -14.92 -11.84 14.08
CA GLY A 291 -13.51 -12.04 13.75
C GLY A 291 -12.55 -11.43 14.77
N ALA A 292 -12.86 -10.25 15.30
CA ALA A 292 -12.03 -9.55 16.27
C ALA A 292 -12.09 -10.13 17.69
N ARG A 293 -13.24 -10.69 18.09
CA ARG A 293 -13.48 -11.18 19.46
C ARG A 293 -12.42 -12.20 19.89
N GLY A 294 -11.77 -11.93 21.02
CA GLY A 294 -10.74 -12.79 21.59
C GLY A 294 -9.37 -12.74 20.89
N PHE A 295 -9.22 -11.92 19.84
CA PHE A 295 -7.96 -11.73 19.12
C PHE A 295 -7.38 -10.33 19.29
N VAL A 296 -8.19 -9.30 19.15
CA VAL A 296 -7.77 -7.93 19.46
C VAL A 296 -7.86 -7.68 20.97
N SER A 297 -7.22 -6.62 21.46
CA SER A 297 -7.33 -6.19 22.86
C SER A 297 -8.76 -5.82 23.21
N GLU A 298 -9.14 -5.96 24.50
CA GLU A 298 -10.49 -5.61 24.95
C GLU A 298 -10.82 -4.14 24.63
N LYS A 299 -9.87 -3.23 24.87
CA LYS A 299 -10.01 -1.81 24.54
C LYS A 299 -10.28 -1.58 23.05
N TYR A 300 -9.57 -2.29 22.17
CA TYR A 300 -9.80 -2.16 20.74
C TYR A 300 -11.12 -2.82 20.29
N TYR A 301 -11.50 -3.92 20.92
CA TYR A 301 -12.80 -4.55 20.69
C TYR A 301 -13.97 -3.62 21.07
N GLU A 302 -13.87 -2.91 22.20
CA GLU A 302 -14.82 -1.87 22.60
C GLU A 302 -14.87 -0.71 21.59
N PHE A 303 -13.71 -0.28 21.09
CA PHE A 303 -13.64 0.68 19.99
C PHE A 303 -14.39 0.17 18.76
N LEU A 304 -14.18 -1.08 18.34
CA LEU A 304 -14.89 -1.69 17.20
C LEU A 304 -16.40 -1.78 17.43
N LEU A 305 -16.84 -2.12 18.64
CA LEU A 305 -18.26 -2.10 19.01
C LEU A 305 -18.87 -0.73 18.76
N ASN A 306 -18.21 0.34 19.22
CA ASN A 306 -18.70 1.70 19.00
C ASN A 306 -18.61 2.12 17.53
N LYS A 307 -17.49 1.79 16.86
CA LYS A 307 -17.23 2.13 15.45
C LYS A 307 -18.18 1.41 14.48
N CYS A 308 -18.59 0.18 14.78
CA CYS A 308 -19.58 -0.54 13.98
C CYS A 308 -21.03 -0.17 14.33
N ARG A 309 -21.25 0.53 15.46
CA ARG A 309 -22.56 0.99 15.95
C ARG A 309 -22.88 2.44 15.60
N ILE A 310 -22.06 3.11 14.77
CA ILE A 310 -22.34 4.45 14.26
C ILE A 310 -23.77 4.52 13.73
#